data_AF-A0A837NE96-F1
#
_entry.id   AF-A0A837NE96-F1
#
_cell.length_a   1.000
_cell.length_b   1.000
_cell.length_c   1.000
_cell.angle_alpha   90.00
_cell.angle_beta   90.00
_cell.angle_gamma   90.00
#
_symmetry.space_group_name_H-M   'P 1'
#
loop_
_entity.id
_entity.type
_entity.pdbx_description
1 polymer ?
#
loop_
_entity_poly.entity_id
_entity_poly.type
_entity_poly.pdbx_seq_one_letter_code
_entity_poly.pdbx_strand_id
1 'polypeptide(L)' 'MYKAFLTIEDLSCLFNREERVIRNWIAAKAFPEGVKVPMTSGEFWHIDTINNYFRFPVYRHPVPAEHRSKGKFS' A
#
# COMPACT_ATOMS: atom_id res chain seq x y z
N MET A 1 -8.04 21.04 -7.44
CA MET A 1 -8.77 19.93 -8.09
C MET A 1 -8.46 18.68 -7.28
N TYR A 2 -9.43 18.11 -6.55
CA TYR A 2 -9.20 16.86 -5.80
C TYR A 2 -9.30 15.68 -6.77
N LYS A 3 -8.20 14.94 -6.93
CA LYS A 3 -8.16 13.70 -7.72
C LYS A 3 -8.76 12.60 -6.82
N ALA A 4 -9.94 12.09 -7.18
CA ALA A 4 -10.58 11.01 -6.42
C ALA A 4 -9.83 9.66 -6.55
N PHE A 5 -9.05 9.52 -7.63
CA PHE A 5 -8.28 8.33 -7.96
C PHE A 5 -6.79 8.65 -8.07
N LEU A 6 -5.97 7.74 -7.52
CA LEU A 6 -4.52 7.78 -7.52
C LEU A 6 -3.98 6.72 -8.49
N THR A 7 -2.94 7.05 -9.24
CA THR A 7 -2.16 6.09 -10.04
C THR A 7 -1.07 5.43 -9.20
N ILE A 8 -0.39 4.44 -9.76
CA ILE A 8 0.77 3.83 -9.06
C ILE A 8 1.92 4.82 -8.85
N GLU A 9 2.09 5.80 -9.74
CA GLU A 9 3.04 6.91 -9.58
C GLU A 9 2.65 7.81 -8.41
N ASP A 10 1.35 8.15 -8.30
CA ASP A 10 0.83 8.93 -7.17
C ASP A 10 1.08 8.20 -5.84
N LEU A 11 0.89 6.87 -5.81
CA LEU A 11 1.23 6.04 -4.65
C LEU A 11 2.74 6.00 -4.38
N SER A 12 3.57 5.88 -5.42
CA SER A 12 5.03 5.89 -5.30
C SER A 12 5.52 7.16 -4.61
N CYS A 13 4.99 8.31 -5.02
CA CYS A 13 5.24 9.60 -4.39
C CYS A 13 4.72 9.65 -2.94
N LEU A 14 3.48 9.22 -2.71
CA LEU A 14 2.83 9.31 -1.41
C LEU A 14 3.48 8.42 -0.33
N PHE A 15 3.94 7.23 -0.71
CA PHE A 15 4.65 6.31 0.19
C PHE A 15 6.17 6.55 0.21
N ASN A 16 6.69 7.44 -0.64
CA ASN A 16 8.12 7.65 -0.86
C ASN A 16 8.88 6.33 -1.08
N ARG A 17 8.38 5.53 -2.04
CA ARG A 17 8.90 4.19 -2.39
C ARG A 17 8.80 3.97 -3.89
N GLU A 18 9.70 3.17 -4.45
CA GLU A 18 9.65 2.78 -5.86
C GLU A 18 8.36 2.03 -6.20
N GLU A 19 7.83 2.21 -7.41
CA GLU A 19 6.65 1.50 -7.88
C GLU A 19 6.78 -0.03 -7.73
N ARG A 20 7.97 -0.58 -7.97
CA ARG A 20 8.23 -2.02 -7.83
C ARG A 20 7.93 -2.52 -6.42
N VAL A 21 8.24 -1.73 -5.39
CA VAL A 21 7.95 -2.08 -3.99
C VAL A 21 6.45 -2.11 -3.76
N ILE A 22 5.71 -1.12 -4.29
CA ILE A 22 4.25 -1.05 -4.17
C ILE A 22 3.60 -2.22 -4.90
N ARG A 23 4.08 -2.57 -6.11
CA ARG A 23 3.62 -3.77 -6.85
C ARG A 23 3.86 -5.06 -6.07
N ASN A 24 4.99 -5.18 -5.37
CA ASN A 24 5.25 -6.33 -4.51
C ASN A 24 4.26 -6.39 -3.33
N TRP A 25 3.88 -5.25 -2.75
CA TRP A 25 2.88 -5.23 -1.68
C TRP A 25 1.49 -5.64 -2.18
N ILE A 26 1.11 -5.20 -3.38
CA ILE A 26 -0.14 -5.61 -4.04
C ILE A 26 -0.11 -7.12 -4.32
N ALA A 27 0.97 -7.63 -4.91
CA ALA A 27 1.13 -9.05 -5.21
C ALA A 27 1.13 -9.93 -3.94
N ALA A 28 1.66 -9.41 -2.84
CA ALA A 28 1.64 -10.07 -1.52
C ALA A 28 0.29 -9.93 -0.80
N LYS A 29 -0.73 -9.31 -1.42
CA LYS A 29 -2.04 -8.99 -0.82
C LYS A 29 -1.95 -8.18 0.48
N ALA A 30 -0.84 -7.46 0.67
CA ALA A 30 -0.58 -6.62 1.82
C ALA A 30 -1.02 -5.17 1.58
N PHE A 31 -1.43 -4.84 0.36
CA PHE A 31 -1.92 -3.53 -0.05
C PHE A 31 -3.24 -3.70 -0.83
N PRO A 32 -4.19 -2.76 -0.73
CA PRO A 32 -5.44 -2.82 -1.50
C PRO A 32 -5.19 -2.94 -3.00
N GLU A 33 -5.94 -3.81 -3.66
CA GLU A 33 -5.91 -3.95 -5.11
C GLU A 33 -6.49 -2.69 -5.78
N GLY A 34 -5.88 -2.28 -6.90
CA GLY A 34 -6.39 -1.17 -7.69
C GLY A 34 -7.59 -1.60 -8.53
N VAL A 35 -8.48 -0.65 -8.81
CA VAL A 35 -9.59 -0.85 -9.73
C VAL A 35 -9.08 -0.63 -11.16
N LYS A 36 -9.37 -1.58 -12.05
CA LYS A 36 -9.13 -1.42 -13.49
C LYS A 36 -10.27 -0.64 -14.10
N VAL A 37 -9.99 0.56 -14.60
CA VAL A 37 -10.98 1.39 -15.27
C VAL A 37 -11.00 1.02 -16.75
N PRO A 38 -12.16 0.58 -17.31
CA PRO A 38 -12.26 0.31 -18.74
C PRO A 38 -11.80 1.52 -19.55
N MET A 39 -11.07 1.28 -20.64
CA MET A 39 -10.50 2.33 -21.54
C MET A 39 -9.26 3.07 -21.01
N THR A 40 -8.69 2.67 -19.87
CA THR A 40 -7.40 3.19 -19.39
C THR A 40 -6.37 2.09 -19.28
N SER A 41 -5.11 2.40 -19.61
CA SER A 41 -3.99 1.49 -19.41
C SER A 41 -3.45 1.69 -17.98
N GLY A 42 -4.06 1.05 -16.99
CA GLY A 42 -3.58 1.14 -15.61
C GLY A 42 -4.55 0.64 -14.54
N GLU A 43 -4.04 0.58 -13.32
CA GLU A 43 -4.82 0.36 -12.11
C GLU A 43 -4.91 1.67 -11.33
N PHE A 44 -6.06 1.91 -10.71
CA PHE A 44 -6.37 3.15 -10.01
C PHE A 44 -6.87 2.86 -8.60
N TRP A 45 -6.44 3.68 -7.64
CA TRP A 45 -6.83 3.54 -6.24
C TRP A 45 -7.68 4.72 -5.80
N HIS A 46 -8.84 4.45 -5.23
CA HIS A 46 -9.65 5.51 -4.64
C HIS A 46 -8.93 6.09 -3.42
N ILE A 47 -8.89 7.42 -3.30
CA ILE A 47 -8.18 8.10 -2.22
C ILE A 47 -8.68 7.69 -0.84
N ASP A 48 -9.99 7.43 -0.70
CA ASP A 48 -10.57 6.96 0.57
C ASP A 48 -10.09 5.57 0.97
N THR A 49 -9.87 4.67 0.01
CA THR A 49 -9.31 3.34 0.27
C THR A 49 -7.90 3.47 0.85
N ILE A 50 -7.09 4.37 0.29
CA ILE A 50 -5.73 4.65 0.76
C ILE A 50 -5.75 5.34 2.12
N ASN A 51 -6.63 6.32 2.34
CA ASN A 51 -6.79 6.99 3.63
C ASN A 51 -7.21 5.99 4.73
N ASN A 52 -8.10 5.05 4.41
CA ASN A 52 -8.50 3.98 5.31
C ASN A 52 -7.34 3.03 5.60
N TYR A 53 -6.51 2.71 4.61
CA TYR A 53 -5.28 1.93 4.80
C TYR A 53 -4.34 2.58 5.83
N PHE A 54 -4.15 3.91 5.79
CA PHE A 54 -3.36 4.63 6.80
C PHE A 54 -4.01 4.68 8.19
N ARG A 55 -5.33 4.84 8.23
CA ARG A 55 -6.10 5.00 9.47
C ARG A 55 -6.27 3.71 10.25
N PHE A 56 -6.49 2.58 9.58
CA PHE A 56 -6.84 1.33 10.25
C PHE A 56 -5.63 0.38 10.38
N PRO A 57 -5.26 -0.01 11.60
CA PRO A 57 -4.12 -0.91 11.84
C PRO A 57 -4.34 -2.34 11.32
N VAL A 58 -5.56 -2.71 10.92
CA VAL A 58 -5.88 -4.00 10.30
C VAL A 58 -5.21 -4.15 8.93
N TYR A 59 -4.91 -3.03 8.26
CA TYR A 59 -4.18 -3.00 7.00
C TYR A 59 -2.70 -2.67 7.16
N ARG A 60 -2.23 -2.30 8.36
CA ARG A 60 -0.79 -2.23 8.61
C ARG A 60 -0.27 -3.64 8.45
N HIS A 61 0.65 -3.81 7.50
CA HIS A 61 1.38 -5.04 7.26
C HIS A 61 1.55 -5.85 8.55
N PRO A 62 1.43 -7.19 8.52
CA PRO A 62 2.07 -7.98 9.54
C PRO A 62 3.53 -7.52 9.51
N VAL A 63 3.94 -6.76 10.54
CA VAL A 63 5.33 -6.42 10.74
C VAL A 63 6.05 -7.76 10.61
N PRO A 64 7.03 -7.92 9.70
CA PRO A 64 7.84 -9.12 9.73
C PRO A 64 8.25 -9.29 11.18
N ALA A 65 8.10 -10.48 11.74
CA ALA A 65 8.43 -10.75 13.13
C ALA A 65 9.96 -10.61 13.42
N GLU A 66 10.66 -9.76 12.68
CA GLU A 66 12.04 -9.34 12.84
C GLU A 66 12.15 -8.13 13.76
N HIS A 67 11.52 -8.20 14.94
CA HIS A 67 12.06 -7.50 16.12
C HIS A 67 11.59 -8.13 17.43
N ARG A 68 11.54 -9.46 17.51
CA ARG A 68 11.88 -10.09 18.80
C ARG A 68 13.39 -10.23 18.81
N SER A 69 14.07 -9.11 19.09
CA SER A 69 15.37 -9.17 19.76
C SER A 69 15.18 -10.15 20.90
N LYS A 70 15.83 -11.31 20.80
CA LYS A 70 15.85 -12.33 21.83
C LYS A 70 16.33 -11.62 23.09
N GLY A 71 15.38 -11.17 23.90
CA GLY A 71 15.64 -10.75 25.26
C GLY A 71 16.36 -11.90 25.91
N LYS A 72 17.61 -11.65 26.30
CA LYS A 72 18.41 -12.50 27.17
C LYS A 72 17.50 -13.06 28.26
N PHE A 73 17.27 -14.36 28.25
CA PHE A 73 16.99 -15.04 29.50
C PHE A 73 18.34 -15.49 30.07
N SER A 74 18.53 -15.04 31.30
CA SER A 74 19.66 -15.24 32.21
C SER A 74 20.16 -16.67 32.27
#